data_AF-A0A6A6KDF7-F1
#
_entry.id   AF-A0A6A6KDF7-F1
#
_cell.length_a   1.000
_cell.length_b   1.000
_cell.length_c   1.000
_cell.angle_alpha   90.00
_cell.angle_beta   90.00
_cell.angle_gamma   90.00
#
_symmetry.space_group_name_H-M   'P 1'
#
loop_
_entity.id
_entity.type
_entity.pdbx_description
1 polymer ?
#
loop_
_entity_poly.entity_id
_entity_poly.type
_entity_poly.pdbx_seq_one_letter_code
_entity_poly.pdbx_strand_id
1 'polypeptide(L)'
;MDHNPPEKSTSLSRNVNGAGHEHPPAEEANEASPVPELSLLQVLEDVDGFLETLSKPNDNPPEVPGCVELLLKMVEKKMANYDSNKFGHNPEEDSSFFECLTRISRFTNLFSEFTSNPIIDAPLNRSSTVLHLSVSLLDIEFRTILESCIRNPNQNNSDSRTPKASKQPSFGSHRQDSDRGEPETTQDEDFLAYSQESISNMNKIATAMISLGYERECCMAYNMMRRNAFNNELDKLGFSNTSIEDVQKMNWETLEGEIAAWIDFLRYCYSVLFAGEQKLCNFVFSEYPSVSQRLFSDLALAVTARFLIFAEAVALTKRSAEKLFKFLDMYETLRDVTPPTDNTHSSELKYETCAAKSLLGEAAISIFCDLENSIRKDHGKTPVPSGAVHPLTRYTMNYLKYACEYKNTLEQVFHKHRKTEEGDAGGKPISRMQRS
;
A
#
# COMPACT_ATOMS: atom_id res chain seq x y z
N MET A 1 68.81 8.23 -16.78
CA MET A 1 68.48 7.77 -15.41
C MET A 1 67.26 6.88 -15.54
N ASP A 2 67.35 5.71 -16.20
CA ASP A 2 68.15 4.53 -15.83
C ASP A 2 67.79 4.07 -14.41
N HIS A 3 67.31 2.86 -14.15
CA HIS A 3 67.73 1.57 -14.68
C HIS A 3 66.63 0.48 -14.48
N ASN A 4 66.37 -0.29 -15.54
CA ASN A 4 66.18 -1.76 -15.50
C ASN A 4 67.60 -2.41 -15.35
N PRO A 5 67.86 -3.74 -15.18
CA PRO A 5 67.07 -5.01 -15.26
C PRO A 5 67.60 -6.06 -14.19
N PRO A 6 67.78 -7.40 -14.37
CA PRO A 6 67.40 -8.36 -15.43
C PRO A 6 66.88 -9.77 -15.00
N GLU A 7 66.41 -10.48 -16.02
CA GLU A 7 66.18 -11.93 -16.14
C GLU A 7 67.45 -12.78 -15.94
N LYS A 8 67.28 -14.05 -15.54
CA LYS A 8 68.17 -15.15 -15.97
C LYS A 8 67.52 -16.53 -15.89
N SER A 9 67.42 -17.14 -17.07
CA SER A 9 67.17 -18.56 -17.33
C SER A 9 68.40 -19.41 -16.94
N THR A 10 68.21 -20.60 -16.37
CA THR A 10 69.17 -21.71 -16.56
C THR A 10 68.52 -23.07 -16.32
N SER A 11 68.47 -23.86 -17.39
CA SER A 11 68.29 -25.31 -17.44
C SER A 11 69.50 -26.04 -16.87
N LEU A 12 69.32 -27.11 -16.09
CA LEU A 12 70.35 -28.13 -15.84
C LEU A 12 69.72 -29.49 -15.52
N SER A 13 69.83 -30.36 -16.51
CA SER A 13 69.66 -31.81 -16.45
C SER A 13 70.76 -32.50 -15.64
N ARG A 14 70.42 -33.48 -14.80
CA ARG A 14 71.28 -34.67 -14.57
C ARG A 14 70.51 -35.85 -13.98
N ASN A 15 70.52 -36.96 -14.72
CA ASN A 15 70.22 -38.33 -14.29
C ASN A 15 71.06 -38.77 -13.08
N VAL A 16 70.59 -39.77 -12.33
CA VAL A 16 71.20 -41.12 -12.22
C VAL A 16 70.53 -41.92 -11.08
N ASN A 17 70.01 -43.10 -11.44
CA ASN A 17 69.93 -44.42 -10.76
C ASN A 17 69.59 -44.48 -9.26
N GLY A 18 68.75 -45.38 -8.74
CA GLY A 18 68.32 -46.71 -9.20
C GLY A 18 68.46 -47.70 -8.03
N ALA A 19 67.38 -48.43 -7.72
CA ALA A 19 67.23 -49.65 -6.89
C ALA A 19 65.83 -49.57 -6.26
N GLY A 20 64.82 -50.41 -6.53
CA GLY A 20 64.79 -51.83 -6.87
C GLY A 20 64.33 -52.61 -5.64
N HIS A 21 63.08 -53.09 -5.61
CA HIS A 21 62.64 -54.42 -5.12
C HIS A 21 61.10 -54.58 -5.12
N GLU A 22 60.65 -55.57 -5.90
CA GLU A 22 59.61 -56.60 -5.63
C GLU A 22 58.12 -56.24 -5.37
N HIS A 23 57.26 -56.74 -6.28
CA HIS A 23 55.80 -57.01 -6.17
C HIS A 23 55.53 -58.35 -5.42
N PRO A 24 54.29 -58.82 -5.05
CA PRO A 24 52.88 -58.38 -5.30
C PRO A 24 51.95 -58.55 -4.03
N PRO A 25 50.59 -58.74 -4.04
CA PRO A 25 49.50 -58.47 -5.02
C PRO A 25 48.34 -57.56 -4.47
N ALA A 26 47.32 -57.40 -5.32
CA ALA A 26 46.13 -56.56 -5.26
C ALA A 26 45.26 -56.57 -3.98
N GLU A 27 44.63 -55.41 -3.70
CA GLU A 27 43.29 -55.33 -3.09
C GLU A 27 42.48 -54.24 -3.81
N GLU A 28 41.28 -54.63 -4.24
CA GLU A 28 40.30 -53.86 -4.98
C GLU A 28 39.84 -52.64 -4.16
N ALA A 29 40.09 -51.44 -4.67
CA ALA A 29 39.42 -50.24 -4.20
C ALA A 29 37.98 -50.30 -4.71
N ASN A 30 37.10 -50.78 -3.85
CA ASN A 30 35.65 -50.85 -4.03
C ASN A 30 35.12 -49.45 -4.38
N GLU A 31 34.76 -49.25 -5.66
CA GLU A 31 34.02 -48.09 -6.13
C GLU A 31 32.72 -48.00 -5.34
N ALA A 32 32.64 -47.02 -4.45
CA ALA A 32 31.38 -46.62 -3.85
C ALA A 32 30.42 -46.24 -4.99
N SER A 33 29.40 -47.07 -5.19
CA SER A 33 28.38 -46.87 -6.22
C SER A 33 27.77 -45.47 -6.12
N PRO A 34 27.54 -44.77 -7.25
CA PRO A 34 26.87 -43.48 -7.23
C PRO A 34 25.43 -43.66 -6.77
N VAL A 35 25.05 -42.93 -5.72
CA VAL A 35 23.65 -42.77 -5.30
C VAL A 35 22.87 -42.25 -6.51
N PRO A 36 21.75 -42.86 -6.92
CA PRO A 36 21.00 -42.40 -8.09
C PRO A 36 20.55 -40.95 -7.86
N GLU A 37 20.87 -40.03 -8.78
CA GLU A 37 20.26 -38.70 -8.80
C GLU A 37 18.76 -38.87 -9.06
N LEU A 38 17.98 -38.95 -7.99
CA LEU A 38 16.52 -38.99 -8.06
C LEU A 38 16.04 -37.70 -8.74
N SER A 39 15.18 -37.85 -9.75
CA SER A 39 14.53 -36.71 -10.40
C SER A 39 13.61 -35.99 -9.40
N LEU A 40 13.44 -34.66 -9.55
CA LEU A 40 12.59 -33.86 -8.66
C LEU A 40 11.18 -34.47 -8.51
N LEU A 41 10.59 -34.96 -9.61
CA LEU A 41 9.27 -35.60 -9.58
C LEU A 41 9.24 -36.85 -8.69
N GLN A 42 10.26 -37.71 -8.77
CA GLN A 42 10.35 -38.90 -7.93
C GLN A 42 10.44 -38.52 -6.45
N VAL A 43 11.21 -37.49 -6.13
CA VAL A 43 11.38 -37.01 -4.75
C VAL A 43 10.07 -36.46 -4.20
N LEU A 44 9.33 -35.70 -5.01
CA LEU A 44 8.04 -35.15 -4.62
C LEU A 44 7.00 -36.27 -4.39
N GLU A 45 6.95 -37.27 -5.27
CA GLU A 45 6.07 -38.46 -5.12
C GLU A 45 6.38 -39.27 -3.86
N ASP A 46 7.68 -39.50 -3.59
CA ASP A 46 8.12 -40.23 -2.39
C ASP A 46 7.75 -39.46 -1.11
N VAL A 47 7.89 -38.13 -1.12
CA VAL A 47 7.47 -37.26 -0.02
C VAL A 47 5.95 -37.27 0.16
N ASP A 48 5.18 -37.21 -0.93
CA ASP A 48 3.71 -37.27 -0.87
C ASP A 48 3.23 -38.61 -0.29
N GLY A 49 3.81 -39.75 -0.72
CA GLY A 49 3.51 -41.06 -0.14
C GLY A 49 3.80 -41.15 1.36
N PHE A 50 4.86 -40.46 1.81
CA PHE A 50 5.18 -40.35 3.23
C PHE A 50 4.18 -39.46 3.99
N LEU A 51 3.81 -38.30 3.44
CA LEU A 51 2.80 -37.40 4.03
C LEU A 51 1.43 -38.08 4.18
N GLU A 52 1.04 -38.93 3.24
CA GLU A 52 -0.20 -39.73 3.32
C GLU A 52 -0.13 -40.79 4.42
N THR A 53 1.06 -41.32 4.70
CA THR A 53 1.28 -42.27 5.81
C THR A 53 1.19 -41.57 7.16
N LEU A 54 1.71 -40.35 7.25
CA LEU A 54 1.65 -39.50 8.45
C LEU A 54 0.27 -38.97 8.78
N SER A 55 -0.56 -38.76 7.76
CA SER A 55 -1.93 -38.25 7.94
C SER A 55 -2.87 -39.28 8.59
N LYS A 56 -2.44 -40.55 8.72
CA LYS A 56 -3.21 -41.61 9.38
C LYS A 56 -2.97 -41.57 10.90
N PRO A 57 -4.01 -41.73 11.73
CA PRO A 57 -3.85 -41.71 13.18
C PRO A 57 -2.94 -42.87 13.61
N ASN A 58 -1.75 -42.55 14.10
CA ASN A 58 -0.76 -43.52 14.53
C ASN A 58 -0.11 -43.03 15.84
N ASP A 59 -0.01 -43.91 16.82
CA ASP A 59 0.48 -43.56 18.17
C ASP A 59 1.99 -43.23 18.20
N ASN A 60 2.74 -43.61 17.17
CA ASN A 60 4.16 -43.32 17.05
C ASN A 60 4.50 -42.72 15.66
N PRO A 61 5.29 -41.64 15.63
CA PRO A 61 5.72 -41.04 14.37
C PRO A 61 6.75 -41.94 13.65
N PRO A 62 6.60 -42.17 12.33
CA PRO A 62 7.56 -42.92 11.53
C PRO A 62 8.89 -42.17 11.37
N GLU A 63 9.98 -42.92 11.16
CA GLU A 63 11.31 -42.35 10.88
C GLU A 63 11.29 -41.52 9.59
N VAL A 64 11.91 -40.34 9.62
CA VAL A 64 11.90 -39.41 8.49
C VAL A 64 12.73 -39.99 7.33
N PRO A 65 12.15 -40.22 6.13
CA PRO A 65 12.88 -40.79 5.02
C PRO A 65 13.91 -39.81 4.45
N GLY A 66 14.97 -40.34 3.84
CA GLY A 66 16.00 -39.53 3.18
C GLY A 66 15.49 -38.66 2.02
N CYS A 67 14.31 -38.94 1.46
CA CYS A 67 13.69 -38.10 0.43
C CYS A 67 13.35 -36.69 0.95
N VAL A 68 13.02 -36.54 2.24
CA VAL A 68 12.76 -35.23 2.85
C VAL A 68 14.04 -34.41 2.89
N GLU A 69 15.16 -34.99 3.34
CA GLU A 69 16.46 -34.29 3.35
C GLU A 69 16.92 -33.93 1.93
N LEU A 70 16.63 -34.78 0.95
CA LEU A 70 16.94 -34.50 -0.45
C LEU A 70 16.08 -33.35 -1.01
N LEU A 71 14.79 -33.30 -0.66
CA LEU A 71 13.91 -32.17 -0.99
C LEU A 71 14.43 -30.85 -0.40
N LEU A 72 14.86 -30.85 0.88
CA LEU A 72 15.42 -29.66 1.53
C LEU A 72 16.66 -29.13 0.78
N LYS A 73 17.59 -30.04 0.41
CA LYS A 73 18.78 -29.67 -0.39
C LYS A 73 18.42 -29.13 -1.76
N MET A 74 17.38 -29.66 -2.41
CA MET A 74 16.90 -29.15 -3.70
C MET A 74 16.33 -27.74 -3.56
N VAL A 75 15.59 -27.45 -2.48
CA VAL A 75 15.09 -26.10 -2.20
C VAL A 75 16.24 -25.13 -1.93
N GLU A 76 17.23 -25.50 -1.11
CA GLU A 76 18.41 -24.65 -0.86
C GLU A 76 19.18 -24.34 -2.15
N LYS A 77 19.33 -25.33 -3.05
CA LYS A 77 19.94 -25.12 -4.37
C LYS A 77 19.13 -24.15 -5.24
N LYS A 78 17.79 -24.24 -5.20
CA LYS A 78 16.91 -23.32 -5.92
C LYS A 78 16.97 -21.91 -5.33
N MET A 79 17.01 -21.77 -4.01
CA MET A 79 17.18 -20.47 -3.35
C MET A 79 18.47 -19.77 -3.78
N ALA A 80 19.59 -20.50 -3.84
CA ALA A 80 20.86 -19.96 -4.33
C ALA A 80 20.81 -19.50 -5.80
N ASN A 81 19.88 -20.04 -6.61
CA ASN A 81 19.68 -19.57 -7.99
C ASN A 81 19.00 -18.19 -8.02
N TYR A 82 18.06 -17.94 -7.10
CA TYR A 82 17.36 -16.65 -7.00
C TYR A 82 18.23 -15.51 -6.46
N ASP A 83 19.39 -15.80 -5.84
CA ASP A 83 20.38 -14.76 -5.53
C ASP A 83 20.94 -14.09 -6.80
N SER A 84 20.95 -14.81 -7.92
CA SER A 84 21.46 -14.33 -9.22
C SER A 84 20.37 -14.03 -10.24
N ASN A 85 19.20 -14.63 -10.10
CA ASN A 85 18.08 -14.55 -11.04
C ASN A 85 16.82 -14.00 -10.36
N LYS A 86 16.06 -13.16 -11.08
CA LYS A 86 14.81 -12.61 -10.54
C LYS A 86 13.67 -13.62 -10.64
N PHE A 87 12.77 -13.58 -9.66
CA PHE A 87 11.51 -14.29 -9.70
C PHE A 87 10.70 -13.91 -10.95
N GLY A 88 10.08 -14.90 -11.60
CA GLY A 88 9.31 -14.70 -12.84
C GLY A 88 10.09 -14.92 -14.14
N HIS A 89 11.42 -15.04 -14.10
CA HIS A 89 12.22 -15.28 -15.30
C HIS A 89 12.01 -16.69 -15.89
N ASN A 90 11.77 -17.68 -15.02
CA ASN A 90 11.50 -19.06 -15.43
C ASN A 90 10.26 -19.60 -14.69
N PRO A 91 9.08 -19.60 -15.34
CA PRO A 91 7.83 -19.98 -14.69
C PRO A 91 7.79 -21.45 -14.24
N GLU A 92 8.51 -22.34 -14.93
CA GLU A 92 8.60 -23.75 -14.54
C GLU A 92 9.44 -23.89 -13.27
N GLU A 93 10.51 -23.12 -13.15
CA GLU A 93 11.36 -23.11 -11.97
C GLU A 93 10.63 -22.53 -10.76
N ASP A 94 9.93 -21.40 -10.93
CA ASP A 94 9.08 -20.79 -9.91
C ASP A 94 8.02 -21.80 -9.42
N SER A 95 7.29 -22.43 -10.35
CA SER A 95 6.25 -23.41 -10.02
C SER A 95 6.82 -24.61 -9.26
N SER A 96 7.96 -25.15 -9.72
CA SER A 96 8.62 -26.27 -9.04
C SER A 96 9.12 -25.90 -7.64
N PHE A 97 9.56 -24.65 -7.44
CA PHE A 97 9.98 -24.15 -6.14
C PHE A 97 8.80 -24.09 -5.16
N PHE A 98 7.66 -23.51 -5.58
CA PHE A 98 6.45 -23.46 -4.75
C PHE A 98 5.92 -24.86 -4.40
N GLU A 99 5.97 -25.79 -5.35
CA GLU A 99 5.55 -27.18 -5.15
C GLU A 99 6.38 -27.90 -4.07
N CYS A 100 7.70 -27.64 -4.04
CA CYS A 100 8.57 -28.10 -2.96
C CYS A 100 8.19 -27.48 -1.61
N LEU A 101 7.96 -26.15 -1.58
CA LEU A 101 7.60 -25.45 -0.34
C LEU A 101 6.28 -25.93 0.24
N THR A 102 5.28 -26.20 -0.60
CA THR A 102 3.98 -26.73 -0.15
C THR A 102 4.16 -28.08 0.56
N ARG A 103 5.02 -28.96 0.04
CA ARG A 103 5.33 -30.25 0.71
C ARG A 103 6.11 -30.07 2.01
N ILE A 104 7.09 -29.17 2.04
CA ILE A 104 7.85 -28.86 3.27
C ILE A 104 6.91 -28.28 4.33
N SER A 105 6.01 -27.36 3.96
CA SER A 105 5.01 -26.80 4.88
C SER A 105 4.05 -27.88 5.40
N ARG A 106 3.53 -28.75 4.53
CA ARG A 106 2.71 -29.91 4.94
C ARG A 106 3.47 -30.83 5.91
N PHE A 107 4.73 -31.15 5.60
CA PHE A 107 5.59 -31.93 6.48
C PHE A 107 5.73 -31.27 7.85
N THR A 108 6.13 -30.00 7.89
CA THR A 108 6.33 -29.25 9.15
C THR A 108 5.05 -29.17 9.97
N ASN A 109 3.90 -28.93 9.35
CA ASN A 109 2.61 -28.83 10.04
C ASN A 109 2.20 -30.18 10.65
N LEU A 110 2.26 -31.28 9.88
CA LEU A 110 1.91 -32.61 10.39
C LEU A 110 2.88 -33.09 11.49
N PHE A 111 4.17 -32.78 11.36
CA PHE A 111 5.16 -33.17 12.37
C PHE A 111 5.15 -32.31 13.64
N SER A 112 4.61 -31.09 13.58
CA SER A 112 4.49 -30.22 14.75
C SER A 112 3.64 -30.84 15.88
N GLU A 113 2.74 -31.77 15.54
CA GLU A 113 1.92 -32.51 16.50
C GLU A 113 2.73 -33.55 17.30
N PHE A 114 3.91 -33.96 16.81
CA PHE A 114 4.76 -35.00 17.40
C PHE A 114 6.00 -34.46 18.14
N THR A 115 6.00 -33.16 18.47
CA THR A 115 7.14 -32.39 19.05
C THR A 115 7.74 -32.93 20.35
N SER A 116 7.17 -33.98 20.95
CA SER A 116 7.69 -34.61 22.16
C SER A 116 8.78 -35.68 21.92
N ASN A 117 9.14 -35.99 20.66
CA ASN A 117 10.11 -37.04 20.33
C ASN A 117 11.48 -36.47 19.87
N PRO A 118 12.59 -36.76 20.58
CA PRO A 118 13.92 -36.22 20.27
C PRO A 118 14.50 -36.67 18.91
N ILE A 119 13.99 -37.76 18.32
CA ILE A 119 14.44 -38.25 17.00
C ILE A 119 13.96 -37.34 15.86
N ILE A 120 12.86 -36.62 16.08
CA ILE A 120 12.14 -35.85 15.06
C ILE A 120 12.48 -34.37 15.13
N ASP A 121 13.01 -33.91 16.26
CA ASP A 121 13.36 -32.52 16.49
C ASP A 121 14.38 -32.00 15.46
N ALA A 122 15.41 -32.79 15.15
CA ALA A 122 16.43 -32.41 14.16
C ALA A 122 15.88 -32.19 12.73
N PRO A 123 15.19 -33.17 12.08
CA PRO A 123 14.64 -32.98 10.74
C PRO A 123 13.50 -31.95 10.69
N LEU A 124 12.71 -31.83 11.77
CA LEU A 124 11.67 -30.80 11.87
C LEU A 124 12.28 -29.39 11.95
N ASN A 125 13.27 -29.18 12.83
CA ASN A 125 13.95 -27.89 12.95
C ASN A 125 14.66 -27.51 11.64
N ARG A 126 15.27 -28.49 10.95
CA ARG A 126 15.90 -28.27 9.65
C ARG A 126 14.87 -27.87 8.59
N SER A 127 13.75 -28.58 8.49
CA SER A 127 12.67 -28.28 7.54
C SER A 127 12.04 -26.91 7.80
N SER A 128 11.75 -26.59 9.06
CA SER A 128 11.25 -25.29 9.50
C SER A 128 12.22 -24.16 9.15
N THR A 129 13.53 -24.38 9.34
CA THR A 129 14.55 -23.39 8.98
C THR A 129 14.57 -23.13 7.48
N VAL A 130 14.55 -24.17 6.65
CA VAL A 130 14.52 -24.03 5.18
C VAL A 130 13.25 -23.33 4.73
N LEU A 131 12.09 -23.67 5.31
CA LEU A 131 10.82 -23.01 5.03
C LEU A 131 10.87 -21.52 5.39
N HIS A 132 11.35 -21.18 6.59
CA HIS A 132 11.49 -19.78 7.02
C HIS A 132 12.42 -18.96 6.13
N LEU A 133 13.57 -19.53 5.74
CA LEU A 133 14.49 -18.87 4.82
C LEU A 133 13.86 -18.68 3.44
N SER A 134 13.13 -19.68 2.95
CA SER A 134 12.43 -19.61 1.66
C SER A 134 11.34 -18.54 1.66
N VAL A 135 10.55 -18.46 2.72
CA VAL A 135 9.51 -17.42 2.86
C VAL A 135 10.14 -16.03 3.02
N SER A 136 11.29 -15.93 3.69
CA SER A 136 12.04 -14.67 3.80
C SER A 136 12.52 -14.18 2.43
N LEU A 137 12.98 -15.08 1.56
CA LEU A 137 13.30 -14.78 0.16
C LEU A 137 12.07 -14.27 -0.60
N LEU A 138 10.92 -14.95 -0.45
CA LEU A 138 9.66 -14.53 -1.07
C LEU A 138 9.21 -13.13 -0.60
N ASP A 139 9.34 -12.82 0.69
CA ASP A 139 9.04 -11.49 1.24
C ASP A 139 9.95 -10.41 0.64
N ILE A 140 11.26 -10.69 0.49
CA ILE A 140 12.22 -9.77 -0.13
C ILE A 140 11.87 -9.52 -1.61
N GLU A 141 11.59 -10.57 -2.37
CA GLU A 141 11.21 -10.44 -3.79
C GLU A 141 9.89 -9.69 -3.95
N PHE A 142 8.90 -10.00 -3.11
CA PHE A 142 7.61 -9.31 -3.11
C PHE A 142 7.77 -7.81 -2.86
N ARG A 143 8.56 -7.43 -1.83
CA ARG A 143 8.89 -6.02 -1.55
C ARG A 143 9.65 -5.37 -2.69
N THR A 144 10.60 -6.07 -3.29
CA THR A 144 11.42 -5.56 -4.40
C THR A 144 10.57 -5.22 -5.62
N ILE A 145 9.61 -6.09 -5.96
CA ILE A 145 8.66 -5.85 -7.05
C ILE A 145 7.75 -4.67 -6.66
N LEU A 146 7.19 -4.66 -5.44
CA LEU A 146 6.34 -3.56 -4.97
C LEU A 146 7.06 -2.21 -4.98
N GLU A 147 8.35 -2.15 -4.65
CA GLU A 147 9.14 -0.92 -4.62
C GLU A 147 9.53 -0.42 -6.02
N SER A 148 9.48 -1.27 -7.05
CA SER A 148 9.86 -0.89 -8.42
C SER A 148 9.07 0.30 -8.97
N CYS A 149 7.79 0.45 -8.58
CA CYS A 149 6.96 1.60 -8.97
C CYS A 149 7.43 2.91 -8.33
N ILE A 150 8.01 2.84 -7.12
CA ILE A 150 8.48 4.00 -6.37
C ILE A 150 9.74 4.57 -7.05
N ARG A 151 10.60 3.68 -7.56
CA ARG A 151 11.87 4.04 -8.19
C ARG A 151 11.71 4.56 -9.63
N ASN A 152 10.75 4.05 -10.39
CA ASN A 152 10.59 4.37 -11.82
C ASN A 152 9.19 4.90 -12.18
N PRO A 153 8.76 6.08 -11.66
CA PRO A 153 7.49 6.67 -12.07
C PRO A 153 7.44 7.08 -13.56
N ASN A 154 8.60 7.23 -14.23
CA ASN A 154 8.69 7.88 -15.56
C ASN A 154 9.19 6.99 -16.72
N GLN A 155 9.48 5.70 -16.54
CA GLN A 155 9.97 4.86 -17.65
C GLN A 155 8.86 4.21 -18.50
N ASN A 156 7.67 4.01 -17.94
CA ASN A 156 6.58 3.32 -18.65
C ASN A 156 5.81 4.24 -19.62
N ASN A 157 6.09 5.55 -19.64
CA ASN A 157 5.47 6.53 -20.53
C ASN A 157 6.28 6.82 -21.82
N SER A 158 7.28 5.99 -22.13
CA SER A 158 8.23 6.27 -23.22
C SER A 158 8.00 5.48 -24.52
N ASP A 159 6.75 5.10 -24.83
CA ASP A 159 6.43 4.53 -26.15
C ASP A 159 5.07 4.97 -26.70
N SER A 160 4.83 6.28 -26.84
CA SER A 160 4.01 6.78 -27.96
C SER A 160 4.22 8.28 -28.25
N ARG A 161 4.96 8.52 -29.34
CA ARG A 161 4.87 9.63 -30.29
C ARG A 161 4.58 11.05 -29.75
N THR A 162 5.66 11.85 -29.75
CA THR A 162 5.66 13.31 -29.90
C THR A 162 4.57 13.86 -30.85
N PRO A 163 3.77 14.86 -30.43
CA PRO A 163 3.15 15.80 -31.36
C PRO A 163 4.07 17.00 -31.55
N LYS A 164 4.40 17.28 -32.82
CA LYS A 164 5.13 18.47 -33.26
C LYS A 164 4.48 19.76 -32.77
N ALA A 165 5.32 20.67 -32.32
CA ALA A 165 4.99 22.07 -32.09
C ALA A 165 4.48 22.74 -33.38
N SER A 166 3.36 23.47 -33.27
CA SER A 166 3.01 24.56 -34.17
C SER A 166 2.24 25.65 -33.41
N LYS A 167 2.92 26.79 -33.27
CA LYS A 167 2.44 28.19 -33.09
C LYS A 167 1.11 28.43 -33.86
N GLN A 168 0.10 29.25 -33.49
CA GLN A 168 -0.08 30.47 -32.67
C GLN A 168 -1.63 30.74 -32.53
N PRO A 169 -2.10 31.78 -31.78
CA PRO A 169 -3.49 31.92 -31.32
C PRO A 169 -4.38 32.85 -32.18
N SER A 170 -5.71 32.69 -32.13
CA SER A 170 -6.68 33.76 -32.46
C SER A 170 -8.08 33.53 -31.87
N PHE A 171 -8.73 34.65 -31.54
CA PHE A 171 -10.03 34.86 -30.89
C PHE A 171 -11.26 34.51 -31.76
N GLY A 172 -12.38 34.12 -31.10
CA GLY A 172 -13.74 34.63 -31.44
C GLY A 172 -14.84 33.68 -31.97
N SER A 173 -15.79 33.36 -31.08
CA SER A 173 -17.27 33.21 -31.22
C SER A 173 -17.98 32.17 -32.14
N HIS A 174 -18.70 31.25 -31.47
CA HIS A 174 -20.17 30.92 -31.52
C HIS A 174 -20.84 30.07 -32.64
N ARG A 175 -21.49 28.97 -32.19
CA ARG A 175 -22.58 28.08 -32.74
C ARG A 175 -22.25 27.20 -33.96
N GLN A 176 -22.72 25.96 -34.14
CA GLN A 176 -23.85 25.17 -33.62
C GLN A 176 -23.65 23.66 -33.97
N ASP A 177 -24.29 22.76 -33.20
CA ASP A 177 -24.68 21.35 -33.46
C ASP A 177 -24.00 20.51 -34.58
N SER A 178 -23.44 19.37 -34.19
CA SER A 178 -23.74 18.09 -34.83
C SER A 178 -23.35 16.90 -33.94
N ASP A 179 -24.30 15.97 -33.91
CA ASP A 179 -24.33 14.60 -33.41
C ASP A 179 -23.04 13.77 -33.60
N ARG A 180 -22.91 12.75 -32.73
CA ARG A 180 -22.17 11.47 -32.88
C ARG A 180 -20.81 11.29 -32.18
N GLY A 181 -20.81 10.36 -31.21
CA GLY A 181 -19.63 9.60 -30.78
C GLY A 181 -19.49 9.54 -29.25
N GLU A 182 -19.99 8.46 -28.64
CA GLU A 182 -19.54 8.09 -27.29
C GLU A 182 -18.01 7.91 -27.32
N PRO A 183 -17.26 8.48 -26.36
CA PRO A 183 -15.86 8.13 -26.22
C PRO A 183 -15.81 6.75 -25.57
N GLU A 184 -15.46 5.75 -26.37
CA GLU A 184 -14.97 4.46 -25.91
C GLU A 184 -13.95 4.67 -24.78
N THR A 185 -14.17 3.91 -23.72
CA THR A 185 -13.35 3.82 -22.51
C THR A 185 -11.90 3.50 -22.83
N THR A 186 -11.03 4.51 -22.88
CA THR A 186 -9.58 4.36 -22.75
C THR A 186 -9.13 4.86 -21.37
N GLN A 187 -9.72 4.32 -20.30
CA GLN A 187 -9.33 4.61 -18.90
C GLN A 187 -8.42 3.54 -18.29
N ASP A 188 -7.98 2.54 -19.06
CA ASP A 188 -7.22 1.40 -18.50
C ASP A 188 -5.69 1.50 -18.65
N GLU A 189 -5.16 2.47 -19.39
CA GLU A 189 -3.70 2.58 -19.62
C GLU A 189 -2.96 3.44 -18.58
N ASP A 190 -3.63 4.34 -17.86
CA ASP A 190 -2.96 5.37 -17.05
C ASP A 190 -2.60 4.97 -15.60
N PHE A 191 -3.02 3.80 -15.11
CA PHE A 191 -2.83 3.45 -13.70
C PHE A 191 -1.72 2.43 -13.41
N LEU A 192 -1.28 1.63 -14.39
CA LEU A 192 -0.37 0.54 -14.08
C LEU A 192 1.08 1.02 -14.00
N ALA A 193 1.44 1.54 -12.83
CA ALA A 193 2.83 1.73 -12.40
C ALA A 193 3.64 0.40 -12.34
N TYR A 194 2.99 -0.73 -12.64
CA TYR A 194 3.55 -2.07 -12.69
C TYR A 194 3.24 -2.73 -14.04
N SER A 195 4.21 -3.44 -14.62
CA SER A 195 3.93 -4.28 -15.79
C SER A 195 3.00 -5.44 -15.44
N GLN A 196 2.28 -5.98 -16.42
CA GLN A 196 1.43 -7.16 -16.23
C GLN A 196 2.22 -8.37 -15.69
N GLU A 197 3.48 -8.50 -16.11
CA GLU A 197 4.42 -9.50 -15.59
C GLU A 197 4.69 -9.30 -14.09
N SER A 198 4.95 -8.07 -13.65
CA SER A 198 5.17 -7.75 -12.24
C SER A 198 3.95 -8.07 -11.39
N ILE A 199 2.75 -7.78 -11.90
CA ILE A 199 1.49 -8.10 -11.22
C ILE A 199 1.29 -9.62 -11.11
N SER A 200 1.57 -10.36 -12.20
CA SER A 200 1.51 -11.82 -12.18
C SER A 200 2.49 -12.41 -11.17
N ASN A 201 3.73 -11.90 -11.10
CA ASN A 201 4.72 -12.37 -10.14
C ASN A 201 4.32 -12.04 -8.70
N MET A 202 3.81 -10.83 -8.43
CA MET A 202 3.26 -10.47 -7.12
C MET A 202 2.13 -11.41 -6.71
N ASN A 203 1.22 -11.74 -7.63
CA ASN A 203 0.13 -12.67 -7.36
C ASN A 203 0.61 -14.09 -7.04
N LYS A 204 1.56 -14.63 -7.81
CA LYS A 204 2.16 -15.95 -7.53
C LYS A 204 2.83 -15.99 -6.15
N ILE A 205 3.63 -14.97 -5.83
CA ILE A 205 4.32 -14.88 -4.54
C ILE A 205 3.31 -14.76 -3.39
N ALA A 206 2.33 -13.86 -3.50
CA ALA A 206 1.30 -13.67 -2.48
C ALA A 206 0.50 -14.96 -2.24
N THR A 207 0.11 -15.64 -3.32
CA THR A 207 -0.61 -16.91 -3.25
C THR A 207 0.21 -17.98 -2.56
N ALA A 208 1.49 -18.12 -2.93
CA ALA A 208 2.39 -19.05 -2.27
C ALA A 208 2.53 -18.74 -0.78
N MET A 209 2.84 -17.49 -0.39
CA MET A 209 3.00 -17.10 1.01
C MET A 209 1.73 -17.38 1.85
N ILE A 210 0.54 -17.08 1.32
CA ILE A 210 -0.73 -17.33 2.02
C ILE A 210 -0.97 -18.83 2.16
N SER A 211 -0.78 -19.61 1.09
CA SER A 211 -0.95 -21.08 1.13
C SER A 211 0.00 -21.79 2.10
N LEU A 212 1.18 -21.21 2.33
CA LEU A 212 2.19 -21.70 3.27
C LEU A 212 1.89 -21.31 4.73
N GLY A 213 0.86 -20.49 5.00
CA GLY A 213 0.47 -20.04 6.33
C GLY A 213 1.03 -18.67 6.75
N TYR A 214 1.67 -17.94 5.84
CA TYR A 214 2.32 -16.64 6.08
C TYR A 214 1.49 -15.46 5.55
N GLU A 215 0.15 -15.54 5.68
CA GLU A 215 -0.77 -14.47 5.26
C GLU A 215 -0.40 -13.14 5.92
N ARG A 216 -0.09 -13.16 7.22
CA ARG A 216 0.17 -11.94 8.00
C ARG A 216 1.39 -11.21 7.47
N GLU A 217 2.49 -11.91 7.25
CA GLU A 217 3.76 -11.38 6.76
C GLU A 217 3.59 -10.80 5.36
N CYS A 218 2.92 -11.54 4.46
CA CYS A 218 2.59 -11.07 3.11
C CYS A 218 1.73 -9.79 3.14
N CYS A 219 0.66 -9.79 3.95
CA CYS A 219 -0.22 -8.63 4.12
C CYS A 219 0.52 -7.41 4.68
N MET A 220 1.39 -7.61 5.68
CA MET A 220 2.21 -6.55 6.27
C MET A 220 3.19 -5.98 5.24
N ALA A 221 3.83 -6.83 4.44
CA ALA A 221 4.73 -6.41 3.38
C ALA A 221 4.01 -5.52 2.36
N TYR A 222 2.85 -5.98 1.87
CA TYR A 222 2.03 -5.23 0.93
C TYR A 222 1.61 -3.88 1.50
N ASN A 223 0.97 -3.88 2.67
CA ASN A 223 0.48 -2.65 3.32
C ASN A 223 1.61 -1.64 3.55
N MET A 224 2.77 -2.09 4.05
CA MET A 224 3.90 -1.20 4.32
C MET A 224 4.43 -0.55 3.04
N MET A 225 4.63 -1.33 1.97
CA MET A 225 5.13 -0.80 0.70
C MET A 225 4.13 0.16 0.06
N ARG A 226 2.84 -0.20 0.02
CA ARG A 226 1.80 0.65 -0.58
C ARG A 226 1.58 1.93 0.23
N ARG A 227 1.57 1.87 1.57
CA ARG A 227 1.53 3.09 2.42
C ARG A 227 2.71 4.02 2.14
N ASN A 228 3.91 3.48 2.00
CA ASN A 228 5.08 4.28 1.65
C ASN A 228 4.96 4.91 0.26
N ALA A 229 4.46 4.16 -0.73
CA ALA A 229 4.20 4.71 -2.07
C ALA A 229 3.18 5.87 -2.03
N PHE A 230 2.08 5.71 -1.29
CA PHE A 230 1.09 6.77 -1.10
C PHE A 230 1.68 7.98 -0.38
N ASN A 231 2.48 7.78 0.68
CA ASN A 231 3.14 8.88 1.38
C ASN A 231 4.09 9.63 0.44
N ASN A 232 4.87 8.93 -0.37
CA ASN A 232 5.77 9.56 -1.34
C ASN A 232 5.01 10.36 -2.41
N GLU A 233 3.86 9.87 -2.89
CA GLU A 233 3.01 10.62 -3.82
C GLU A 233 2.42 11.86 -3.15
N LEU A 234 1.94 11.75 -1.91
CA LEU A 234 1.47 12.90 -1.13
C LEU A 234 2.57 13.93 -0.89
N ASP A 235 3.79 13.49 -0.56
CA ASP A 235 4.94 14.36 -0.35
C ASP A 235 5.36 15.08 -1.64
N LYS A 236 5.34 14.39 -2.79
CA LYS A 236 5.59 15.00 -4.12
C LYS A 236 4.55 16.06 -4.47
N LEU A 237 3.31 15.83 -4.07
CA LEU A 237 2.21 16.77 -4.25
C LEU A 237 2.26 17.92 -3.24
N GLY A 238 3.13 17.84 -2.22
CA GLY A 238 3.29 18.89 -1.20
C GLY A 238 2.36 18.74 0.00
N PHE A 239 1.62 17.64 0.12
CA PHE A 239 0.79 17.36 1.29
C PHE A 239 1.63 16.81 2.45
N SER A 240 2.25 17.72 3.19
CA SER A 240 3.02 17.36 4.39
C SER A 240 2.09 17.11 5.59
N ASN A 241 2.53 16.25 6.53
CA ASN A 241 1.82 16.05 7.80
C ASN A 241 1.89 17.32 8.65
N THR A 242 0.93 18.24 8.48
CA THR A 242 0.78 19.40 9.34
C THR A 242 0.19 18.95 10.67
N SER A 243 0.87 19.25 11.78
CA SER A 243 0.30 18.96 13.11
C SER A 243 -0.91 19.86 13.38
N ILE A 244 -1.81 19.41 14.25
CA ILE A 244 -2.98 20.21 14.65
C ILE A 244 -2.54 21.57 15.20
N GLU A 245 -1.46 21.61 15.97
CA GLU A 245 -0.91 22.85 16.51
C GLU A 245 -0.39 23.79 15.43
N ASP A 246 0.26 23.26 14.40
CA ASP A 246 0.80 24.05 13.30
C ASP A 246 -0.35 24.65 12.48
N VAL A 247 -1.40 23.87 12.18
CA VAL A 247 -2.63 24.36 11.52
C VAL A 247 -3.26 25.49 12.32
N GLN A 248 -3.31 25.38 13.65
CA GLN A 248 -3.91 26.40 14.51
C GLN A 248 -3.09 27.69 14.61
N LYS A 249 -1.76 27.61 14.50
CA LYS A 249 -0.84 28.76 14.56
C LYS A 249 -0.59 29.39 13.19
N MET A 250 -0.96 28.72 12.10
CA MET A 250 -0.76 29.18 10.73
C MET A 250 -1.52 30.48 10.44
N ASN A 251 -0.91 31.37 9.65
CA ASN A 251 -1.60 32.56 9.15
C ASN A 251 -2.73 32.15 8.17
N TRP A 252 -3.69 33.04 7.94
CA TRP A 252 -4.86 32.69 7.13
C TRP A 252 -4.50 32.50 5.66
N GLU A 253 -3.62 33.33 5.09
CA GLU A 253 -3.27 33.29 3.67
C GLU A 253 -2.58 31.99 3.27
N THR A 254 -1.69 31.48 4.12
CA THR A 254 -1.06 30.17 3.95
C THR A 254 -2.07 29.04 4.18
N LEU A 255 -2.89 29.14 5.23
CA LEU A 255 -3.90 28.11 5.52
C LEU A 255 -4.94 27.98 4.40
N GLU A 256 -5.33 29.07 3.77
CA GLU A 256 -6.24 29.07 2.63
C GLU A 256 -5.64 28.30 1.44
N GLY A 257 -4.34 28.48 1.17
CA GLY A 257 -3.61 27.71 0.16
C GLY A 257 -3.54 26.21 0.49
N GLU A 258 -3.25 25.87 1.75
CA GLU A 258 -3.24 24.48 2.22
C GLU A 258 -4.62 23.81 2.13
N ILE A 259 -5.71 24.56 2.42
CA ILE A 259 -7.07 24.06 2.26
C ILE A 259 -7.38 23.77 0.78
N ALA A 260 -6.99 24.66 -0.13
CA ALA A 260 -7.19 24.44 -1.56
C ALA A 260 -6.42 23.19 -2.04
N ALA A 261 -5.16 23.05 -1.63
CA ALA A 261 -4.35 21.88 -1.92
C ALA A 261 -4.97 20.60 -1.34
N TRP A 262 -5.43 20.63 -0.09
CA TRP A 262 -6.14 19.53 0.56
C TRP A 262 -7.38 19.10 -0.24
N ILE A 263 -8.17 20.03 -0.78
CA ILE A 263 -9.35 19.72 -1.61
C ILE A 263 -8.94 18.97 -2.87
N ASP A 264 -7.94 19.48 -3.58
CA ASP A 264 -7.47 18.90 -4.84
C ASP A 264 -6.88 17.51 -4.62
N PHE A 265 -6.08 17.33 -3.57
CA PHE A 265 -5.47 16.04 -3.23
C PHE A 265 -6.49 15.02 -2.77
N LEU A 266 -7.47 15.42 -1.95
CA LEU A 266 -8.51 14.49 -1.53
C LEU A 266 -9.32 13.98 -2.73
N ARG A 267 -9.66 14.87 -3.68
CA ARG A 267 -10.33 14.47 -4.92
C ARG A 267 -9.46 13.54 -5.77
N TYR A 268 -8.16 13.84 -5.90
CA TYR A 268 -7.21 13.00 -6.62
C TYR A 268 -7.07 11.61 -5.99
N CYS A 269 -6.98 11.53 -4.66
CA CYS A 269 -6.92 10.26 -3.92
C CYS A 269 -8.13 9.38 -4.23
N TYR A 270 -9.35 9.93 -4.17
CA TYR A 270 -10.57 9.15 -4.40
C TYR A 270 -10.81 8.79 -5.87
N SER A 271 -10.44 9.65 -6.80
CA SER A 271 -10.68 9.43 -8.24
C SER A 271 -9.62 8.56 -8.92
N VAL A 272 -8.36 8.67 -8.49
CA VAL A 272 -7.21 8.02 -9.16
C VAL A 272 -6.56 6.99 -8.25
N LEU A 273 -6.02 7.40 -7.11
CA LEU A 273 -5.16 6.54 -6.29
C LEU A 273 -5.92 5.35 -5.69
N PHE A 274 -7.08 5.58 -5.08
CA PHE A 274 -7.89 4.51 -4.48
C PHE A 274 -8.50 3.59 -5.53
N ALA A 275 -8.99 4.14 -6.64
CA ALA A 275 -9.55 3.33 -7.72
C ALA A 275 -8.52 2.32 -8.26
N GLY A 276 -7.30 2.79 -8.48
CA GLY A 276 -6.27 1.93 -9.00
C GLY A 276 -5.60 1.04 -7.95
N GLU A 277 -5.49 1.48 -6.70
CA GLU A 277 -5.05 0.60 -5.59
C GLU A 277 -6.03 -0.55 -5.38
N GLN A 278 -7.34 -0.30 -5.51
CA GLN A 278 -8.36 -1.34 -5.48
C GLN A 278 -8.15 -2.36 -6.61
N LYS A 279 -7.88 -1.89 -7.84
CA LYS A 279 -7.55 -2.77 -8.97
C LYS A 279 -6.30 -3.61 -8.66
N LEU A 280 -5.22 -2.98 -8.19
CA LEU A 280 -3.96 -3.67 -7.85
C LEU A 280 -4.16 -4.73 -6.76
N CYS A 281 -4.84 -4.39 -5.66
CA CYS A 281 -5.20 -5.33 -4.60
C CYS A 281 -5.98 -6.53 -5.16
N ASN A 282 -6.95 -6.29 -6.05
CA ASN A 282 -7.76 -7.36 -6.64
C ASN A 282 -6.93 -8.29 -7.53
N PHE A 283 -5.94 -7.76 -8.26
CA PHE A 283 -5.06 -8.57 -9.09
C PHE A 283 -4.03 -9.36 -8.27
N VAL A 284 -3.40 -8.73 -7.28
CA VAL A 284 -2.38 -9.39 -6.45
C VAL A 284 -3.00 -10.49 -5.59
N PHE A 285 -4.19 -10.26 -5.04
CA PHE A 285 -4.88 -11.20 -4.15
C PHE A 285 -6.14 -11.81 -4.79
N SER A 286 -6.09 -12.11 -6.09
CA SER A 286 -7.25 -12.63 -6.86
C SER A 286 -7.84 -13.92 -6.28
N GLU A 287 -7.00 -14.77 -5.70
CA GLU A 287 -7.40 -16.03 -5.05
C GLU A 287 -7.96 -15.81 -3.64
N TYR A 288 -7.74 -14.63 -3.05
CA TYR A 288 -8.14 -14.28 -1.69
C TYR A 288 -8.91 -12.94 -1.64
N PRO A 289 -10.15 -12.87 -2.17
CA PRO A 289 -10.91 -11.61 -2.24
C PRO A 289 -11.15 -10.93 -0.88
N SER A 290 -11.28 -11.72 0.19
CA SER A 290 -11.44 -11.19 1.56
C SER A 290 -10.18 -10.48 2.07
N VAL A 291 -9.00 -11.02 1.74
CA VAL A 291 -7.70 -10.39 2.04
C VAL A 291 -7.55 -9.11 1.23
N SER A 292 -7.86 -9.18 -0.07
CA SER A 292 -7.84 -8.03 -0.98
C SER A 292 -8.70 -6.86 -0.45
N GLN A 293 -9.96 -7.15 -0.10
CA GLN A 293 -10.89 -6.14 0.39
C GLN A 293 -10.42 -5.52 1.72
N ARG A 294 -9.87 -6.35 2.63
CA ARG A 294 -9.33 -5.91 3.92
C ARG A 294 -8.13 -4.97 3.72
N LEU A 295 -7.14 -5.39 2.93
CA LEU A 295 -5.93 -4.60 2.64
C LEU A 295 -6.25 -3.25 2.02
N PHE A 296 -7.13 -3.22 1.02
CA PHE A 296 -7.59 -1.96 0.43
C PHE A 296 -8.29 -1.07 1.46
N SER A 297 -9.19 -1.63 2.26
CA SER A 297 -9.95 -0.85 3.25
C SER A 297 -9.03 -0.27 4.33
N ASP A 298 -8.08 -1.05 4.83
CA ASP A 298 -7.10 -0.62 5.84
C ASP A 298 -6.18 0.49 5.31
N LEU A 299 -5.83 0.44 4.03
CA LEU A 299 -5.04 1.48 3.38
C LEU A 299 -5.86 2.75 3.15
N ALA A 300 -7.06 2.63 2.60
CA ALA A 300 -7.96 3.76 2.36
C ALA A 300 -8.33 4.48 3.67
N LEU A 301 -8.59 3.72 4.74
CA LEU A 301 -8.84 4.27 6.07
C LEU A 301 -7.62 5.04 6.59
N ALA A 302 -6.42 4.43 6.54
CA ALA A 302 -5.20 5.06 7.04
C ALA A 302 -4.84 6.35 6.28
N VAL A 303 -5.01 6.37 4.95
CA VAL A 303 -4.76 7.56 4.13
C VAL A 303 -5.82 8.63 4.40
N THR A 304 -7.11 8.26 4.40
CA THR A 304 -8.19 9.23 4.62
C THR A 304 -8.16 9.84 6.02
N ALA A 305 -7.81 9.07 7.05
CA ALA A 305 -7.70 9.57 8.42
C ALA A 305 -6.78 10.80 8.51
N ARG A 306 -5.68 10.85 7.75
CA ARG A 306 -4.78 12.02 7.70
C ARG A 306 -5.50 13.27 7.18
N PHE A 307 -6.30 13.13 6.13
CA PHE A 307 -7.10 14.24 5.58
C PHE A 307 -8.17 14.69 6.57
N LEU A 308 -8.81 13.76 7.29
CA LEU A 308 -9.82 14.08 8.29
C LEU A 308 -9.23 14.83 9.49
N ILE A 309 -8.07 14.41 9.99
CA ILE A 309 -7.36 15.12 11.08
C ILE A 309 -7.05 16.57 10.69
N PHE A 310 -6.61 16.81 9.44
CA PHE A 310 -6.41 18.17 8.94
C PHE A 310 -7.72 18.97 8.91
N ALA A 311 -8.81 18.38 8.39
CA ALA A 311 -10.12 19.02 8.35
C ALA A 311 -10.65 19.39 9.74
N GLU A 312 -10.47 18.51 10.73
CA GLU A 312 -10.81 18.77 12.12
C GLU A 312 -9.96 19.90 12.72
N ALA A 313 -8.65 19.91 12.45
CA ALA A 313 -7.76 20.97 12.90
C ALA A 313 -8.17 22.34 12.33
N VAL A 314 -8.53 22.38 11.04
CA VAL A 314 -9.03 23.58 10.36
C VAL A 314 -10.34 24.07 10.99
N ALA A 315 -11.28 23.17 11.26
CA ALA A 315 -12.57 23.48 11.88
C ALA A 315 -12.42 24.09 13.30
N LEU A 316 -11.34 23.75 13.99
CA LEU A 316 -11.01 24.26 15.33
C LEU A 316 -10.24 25.58 15.33
N THR A 317 -9.83 26.10 14.16
CA THR A 317 -9.14 27.39 14.08
C THR A 317 -10.05 28.55 14.50
N LYS A 318 -9.43 29.68 14.88
CA LYS A 318 -10.19 30.89 15.23
C LYS A 318 -11.11 31.27 14.07
N ARG A 319 -12.41 31.36 14.38
CA ARG A 319 -13.47 31.65 13.42
C ARG A 319 -13.41 33.11 12.98
N SER A 320 -13.62 33.35 11.69
CA SER A 320 -13.86 34.67 11.11
C SER A 320 -14.72 34.50 9.84
N ALA A 321 -15.40 35.58 9.46
CA ALA A 321 -16.31 35.57 8.31
C ALA A 321 -15.61 35.15 7.00
N GLU A 322 -14.35 35.55 6.80
CA GLU A 322 -13.57 35.18 5.61
C GLU A 322 -13.36 33.66 5.46
N LYS A 323 -13.36 32.91 6.57
CA LYS A 323 -13.12 31.46 6.56
C LYS A 323 -14.34 30.62 6.17
N LEU A 324 -15.54 31.21 6.23
CA LEU A 324 -16.79 30.49 6.01
C LEU A 324 -16.77 29.70 4.70
N PHE A 325 -16.39 30.37 3.61
CA PHE A 325 -16.44 29.77 2.27
C PHE A 325 -15.49 28.59 2.14
N LYS A 326 -14.30 28.68 2.72
CA LYS A 326 -13.35 27.56 2.75
C LYS A 326 -13.83 26.39 3.60
N PHE A 327 -14.49 26.66 4.73
CA PHE A 327 -15.11 25.58 5.52
C PHE A 327 -16.22 24.88 4.75
N LEU A 328 -17.00 25.63 3.95
CA LEU A 328 -18.03 25.08 3.08
C LEU A 328 -17.42 24.30 1.91
N ASP A 329 -16.35 24.78 1.28
CA ASP A 329 -15.61 24.06 0.24
C ASP A 329 -15.12 22.68 0.74
N MET A 330 -14.58 22.64 1.97
CA MET A 330 -14.16 21.39 2.60
C MET A 330 -15.36 20.49 2.94
N TYR A 331 -16.45 21.06 3.44
CA TYR A 331 -17.68 20.33 3.73
C TYR A 331 -18.24 19.65 2.47
N GLU A 332 -18.30 20.38 1.35
CA GLU A 332 -18.74 19.85 0.05
C GLU A 332 -17.83 18.74 -0.41
N THR A 333 -16.51 18.94 -0.31
CA THR A 333 -15.54 17.91 -0.71
C THR A 333 -15.73 16.63 0.11
N LEU A 334 -15.87 16.70 1.44
CA LEU A 334 -16.16 15.52 2.28
C LEU A 334 -17.53 14.89 2.00
N ARG A 335 -18.53 15.69 1.61
CA ARG A 335 -19.85 15.17 1.19
C ARG A 335 -19.70 14.35 -0.09
N ASP A 336 -18.91 14.83 -1.03
CA ASP A 336 -18.83 14.27 -2.39
C ASP A 336 -17.89 13.06 -2.45
N VAL A 337 -16.87 12.98 -1.57
CA VAL A 337 -15.90 11.86 -1.52
C VAL A 337 -16.34 10.66 -0.65
N THR A 338 -17.65 10.45 -0.45
CA THR A 338 -18.11 9.29 0.34
C THR A 338 -18.05 8.00 -0.49
N PRO A 339 -17.25 6.98 -0.10
CA PRO A 339 -17.17 5.75 -0.88
C PRO A 339 -18.50 4.98 -0.84
N PRO A 340 -18.96 4.41 -1.97
CA PRO A 340 -20.23 3.71 -2.07
C PRO A 340 -20.24 2.30 -1.42
N THR A 341 -19.10 1.81 -0.92
CA THR A 341 -18.97 0.44 -0.44
C THR A 341 -19.53 0.28 0.97
N ASP A 342 -20.30 -0.80 1.21
CA ASP A 342 -20.83 -1.20 2.52
C ASP A 342 -20.04 -2.41 3.06
N ASN A 343 -18.92 -2.14 3.71
CA ASN A 343 -18.20 -3.12 4.56
C ASN A 343 -17.89 -2.53 5.94
N THR A 344 -17.49 -3.36 6.92
CA THR A 344 -17.26 -2.89 8.30
C THR A 344 -16.25 -1.74 8.38
N HIS A 345 -15.15 -1.81 7.63
CA HIS A 345 -14.14 -0.74 7.57
C HIS A 345 -14.65 0.55 6.93
N SER A 346 -15.55 0.43 5.93
CA SER A 346 -16.25 1.57 5.34
C SER A 346 -17.17 2.25 6.35
N SER A 347 -17.69 1.52 7.34
CA SER A 347 -18.58 2.10 8.34
C SER A 347 -17.83 3.00 9.32
N GLU A 348 -16.61 2.61 9.72
CA GLU A 348 -15.71 3.46 10.51
C GLU A 348 -15.29 4.69 9.72
N LEU A 349 -14.84 4.51 8.47
CA LEU A 349 -14.47 5.61 7.60
C LEU A 349 -15.64 6.60 7.37
N LYS A 350 -16.85 6.08 7.15
CA LYS A 350 -18.08 6.90 6.99
C LYS A 350 -18.39 7.67 8.28
N TYR A 351 -18.21 7.05 9.45
CA TYR A 351 -18.42 7.70 10.74
C TYR A 351 -17.44 8.87 10.94
N GLU A 352 -16.13 8.61 10.77
CA GLU A 352 -15.08 9.64 10.93
C GLU A 352 -15.26 10.78 9.91
N THR A 353 -15.57 10.45 8.65
CA THR A 353 -15.88 11.46 7.61
C THR A 353 -17.10 12.29 7.98
N CYS A 354 -18.14 11.65 8.53
CA CYS A 354 -19.34 12.35 9.00
C CYS A 354 -19.08 13.24 10.21
N ALA A 355 -18.17 12.84 11.10
CA ALA A 355 -17.74 13.62 12.25
C ALA A 355 -16.99 14.88 11.80
N ALA A 356 -15.91 14.76 11.03
CA ALA A 356 -15.17 15.90 10.48
C ALA A 356 -16.08 16.87 9.70
N LYS A 357 -16.99 16.33 8.88
CA LYS A 357 -18.00 17.12 8.17
C LYS A 357 -18.96 17.85 9.11
N SER A 358 -19.38 17.23 10.22
CA SER A 358 -20.18 17.90 11.25
C SER A 358 -19.42 19.07 11.87
N LEU A 359 -18.15 18.87 12.24
CA LEU A 359 -17.33 19.93 12.85
C LEU A 359 -17.20 21.15 11.93
N LEU A 360 -16.96 20.93 10.64
CA LEU A 360 -16.92 22.01 9.64
C LEU A 360 -18.27 22.74 9.55
N GLY A 361 -19.38 21.99 9.55
CA GLY A 361 -20.73 22.56 9.54
C GLY A 361 -21.04 23.38 10.80
N GLU A 362 -20.67 22.89 11.98
CA GLU A 362 -20.82 23.60 13.26
C GLU A 362 -19.97 24.88 13.30
N ALA A 363 -18.76 24.83 12.76
CA ALA A 363 -17.91 26.00 12.62
C ALA A 363 -18.56 27.06 11.70
N ALA A 364 -19.14 26.63 10.57
CA ALA A 364 -19.89 27.52 9.67
C ALA A 364 -21.11 28.17 10.36
N ILE A 365 -21.90 27.40 11.10
CA ILE A 365 -23.05 27.92 11.87
C ILE A 365 -22.59 28.92 12.91
N SER A 366 -21.52 28.61 13.65
CA SER A 366 -20.94 29.50 14.65
C SER A 366 -20.52 30.85 14.04
N ILE A 367 -19.96 30.85 12.82
CA ILE A 367 -19.62 32.08 12.10
C ILE A 367 -20.88 32.93 11.81
N PHE A 368 -22.00 32.31 11.41
CA PHE A 368 -23.26 33.05 11.23
C PHE A 368 -23.80 33.62 12.55
N CYS A 369 -23.73 32.86 13.65
CA CYS A 369 -24.11 33.35 14.97
C CYS A 369 -23.23 34.53 15.42
N ASP A 370 -21.93 34.49 15.16
CA ASP A 370 -21.00 35.58 15.45
C ASP A 370 -21.32 36.83 14.62
N LEU A 371 -21.67 36.66 13.34
CA LEU A 371 -22.11 37.74 12.46
C LEU A 371 -23.42 38.36 12.97
N GLU A 372 -24.42 37.56 13.32
CA GLU A 372 -25.69 38.03 13.90
C GLU A 372 -25.45 38.83 15.19
N ASN A 373 -24.59 38.32 16.07
CA ASN A 373 -24.22 38.99 17.32
C ASN A 373 -23.47 40.30 17.06
N SER A 374 -22.60 40.35 16.04
CA SER A 374 -21.91 41.57 15.63
C SER A 374 -22.90 42.64 15.16
N ILE A 375 -23.89 42.26 14.35
CA ILE A 375 -24.97 43.17 13.90
C ILE A 375 -25.79 43.68 15.09
N ARG A 376 -26.17 42.81 16.02
CA ARG A 376 -26.94 43.18 17.21
C ARG A 376 -26.19 44.16 18.14
N LYS A 377 -24.88 43.99 18.26
CA LYS A 377 -24.02 44.82 19.12
C LYS A 377 -23.63 46.15 18.48
N ASP A 378 -23.85 46.33 17.18
CA ASP A 378 -23.58 47.59 16.50
C ASP A 378 -24.60 48.65 16.92
N HIS A 379 -24.21 49.51 17.87
CA HIS A 379 -25.11 50.48 18.49
C HIS A 379 -25.46 51.69 17.60
N GLY A 380 -25.13 51.68 16.31
CA GLY A 380 -25.44 52.78 15.38
C GLY A 380 -24.86 54.14 15.79
N LYS A 381 -23.91 54.16 16.73
CA LYS A 381 -23.34 55.38 17.33
C LYS A 381 -22.39 56.13 16.40
N THR A 382 -22.05 55.55 15.25
CA THR A 382 -21.21 56.15 14.22
C THR A 382 -22.12 56.75 13.16
N PRO A 383 -22.51 58.04 13.27
CA PRO A 383 -23.31 58.68 12.24
C PRO A 383 -22.55 58.67 10.91
N VAL A 384 -23.19 58.11 9.88
CA VAL A 384 -22.66 58.10 8.52
C VAL A 384 -22.85 59.49 7.91
N PRO A 385 -21.78 60.12 7.37
CA PRO A 385 -21.89 61.42 6.73
C PRO A 385 -23.01 61.45 5.68
N SER A 386 -23.80 62.53 5.68
CA SER A 386 -24.87 62.78 4.70
C SER A 386 -25.99 61.73 4.64
N GLY A 387 -26.16 60.89 5.67
CA GLY A 387 -27.23 59.88 5.69
C GLY A 387 -27.01 58.73 4.68
N ALA A 388 -25.76 58.48 4.30
CA ALA A 388 -25.38 57.37 3.42
C ALA A 388 -25.63 55.99 4.08
N VAL A 389 -25.58 54.92 3.29
CA VAL A 389 -25.73 53.53 3.79
C VAL A 389 -24.60 53.19 4.77
N HIS A 390 -24.94 52.61 5.92
CA HIS A 390 -23.97 52.21 6.93
C HIS A 390 -23.01 51.13 6.38
N PRO A 391 -21.68 51.23 6.63
CA PRO A 391 -20.71 50.26 6.14
C PRO A 391 -21.03 48.81 6.52
N LEU A 392 -21.57 48.59 7.74
CA LEU A 392 -21.98 47.26 8.19
C LEU A 392 -23.11 46.69 7.31
N THR A 393 -24.11 47.50 6.94
CA THR A 393 -25.19 47.07 6.05
C THR A 393 -24.62 46.64 4.70
N ARG A 394 -23.71 47.43 4.13
CA ARG A 394 -23.06 47.10 2.85
C ARG A 394 -22.25 45.80 2.97
N TYR A 395 -21.49 45.65 4.05
CA TYR A 395 -20.71 44.44 4.33
C TYR A 395 -21.61 43.21 4.45
N THR A 396 -22.64 43.25 5.31
CA THR A 396 -23.55 42.12 5.54
C THR A 396 -24.28 41.71 4.26
N MET A 397 -24.80 42.65 3.49
CA MET A 397 -25.50 42.32 2.24
C MET A 397 -24.57 41.71 1.19
N ASN A 398 -23.33 42.19 1.09
CA ASN A 398 -22.33 41.57 0.22
C ASN A 398 -21.96 40.17 0.71
N TYR A 399 -21.78 39.98 2.02
CA TYR A 399 -21.44 38.69 2.60
C TYR A 399 -22.54 37.65 2.37
N LEU A 400 -23.81 38.02 2.60
CA LEU A 400 -24.96 37.15 2.34
C LEU A 400 -25.09 36.81 0.85
N LYS A 401 -24.79 37.77 -0.05
CA LYS A 401 -24.78 37.51 -1.50
C LYS A 401 -23.81 36.38 -1.85
N TYR A 402 -22.59 36.38 -1.31
CA TYR A 402 -21.63 35.29 -1.53
C TYR A 402 -22.07 33.99 -0.86
N ALA A 403 -22.65 34.07 0.35
CA ALA A 403 -23.19 32.88 1.03
C ALA A 403 -24.32 32.20 0.22
N CYS A 404 -25.08 32.96 -0.58
CA CYS A 404 -26.10 32.38 -1.47
C CYS A 404 -25.52 31.46 -2.56
N GLU A 405 -24.25 31.58 -2.92
CA GLU A 405 -23.59 30.65 -3.85
C GLU A 405 -23.52 29.24 -3.25
N TYR A 406 -23.47 29.13 -1.91
CA TYR A 406 -23.45 27.88 -1.16
C TYR A 406 -24.84 27.47 -0.62
N LYS A 407 -25.93 27.98 -1.21
CA LYS A 407 -27.30 27.77 -0.70
C LYS A 407 -27.60 26.31 -0.36
N ASN A 408 -27.36 25.39 -1.29
CA ASN A 408 -27.68 23.97 -1.10
C ASN A 408 -26.88 23.35 0.05
N THR A 409 -25.62 23.74 0.18
CA THR A 409 -24.72 23.26 1.24
C THR A 409 -25.12 23.82 2.59
N LEU A 410 -25.47 25.11 2.65
CA LEU A 410 -25.99 25.74 3.85
C LEU A 410 -27.31 25.11 4.31
N GLU A 411 -28.24 24.84 3.39
CA GLU A 411 -29.49 24.12 3.71
C GLU A 411 -29.20 22.77 4.37
N GLN A 412 -28.23 22.01 3.87
CA GLN A 412 -27.81 20.73 4.47
C GLN A 412 -27.18 20.92 5.86
N VAL A 413 -26.28 21.89 6.01
CA VAL A 413 -25.61 22.21 7.28
C VAL A 413 -26.63 22.57 8.35
N PHE A 414 -27.52 23.52 8.07
CA PHE A 414 -28.56 23.96 9.02
C PHE A 414 -29.57 22.85 9.33
N HIS A 415 -29.97 22.04 8.33
CA HIS A 415 -30.87 20.90 8.56
C HIS A 415 -30.24 19.84 9.46
N LYS A 416 -28.95 19.54 9.28
CA LYS A 416 -28.23 18.59 10.12
C LYS A 416 -28.13 19.09 11.57
N HIS A 417 -27.80 20.36 11.76
CA HIS A 417 -27.68 20.97 13.08
C HIS A 417 -29.00 20.94 13.86
N ARG A 418 -30.11 21.31 13.21
CA ARG A 418 -31.44 21.26 13.82
C ARG A 418 -31.81 19.86 14.32
N LYS A 419 -31.48 18.81 13.55
CA LYS A 419 -31.72 17.42 13.98
C LYS A 419 -30.88 17.03 15.19
N THR A 420 -29.65 17.52 15.30
CA THR A 420 -28.79 17.29 16.47
C THR A 420 -29.38 17.97 17.71
N GLU A 421 -29.86 19.22 17.60
CA GLU A 421 -30.48 19.94 18.73
C GLU A 421 -31.80 19.29 19.19
N GLU A 422 -32.65 18.84 18.25
CA GLU A 422 -33.90 18.14 18.56
C GLU A 422 -33.65 16.75 19.21
N GLY A 423 -32.54 16.09 18.87
CA GLY A 423 -32.11 14.81 19.47
C GLY A 423 -31.52 14.96 20.87
N ASP A 424 -30.73 16.01 21.12
CA ASP A 424 -30.09 16.28 22.42
C ASP A 424 -31.11 16.81 23.45
N ALA A 425 -32.17 17.52 22.99
CA ALA A 425 -33.29 17.92 23.85
C ALA A 425 -34.16 16.74 24.35
N GLY A 426 -34.03 15.55 23.75
CA GLY A 426 -34.73 14.32 24.15
C GLY A 426 -33.89 13.32 24.95
N GLY A 427 -32.58 13.56 25.12
CA GLY A 427 -31.65 12.67 25.81
C GLY A 427 -31.24 13.22 27.18
N LYS A 428 -31.32 12.41 28.24
CA LYS A 428 -30.73 12.76 29.55
C LYS A 428 -29.23 13.06 29.39
N PRO A 429 -28.68 14.04 30.13
CA PRO A 429 -27.30 14.48 29.93
C PRO A 429 -26.32 13.37 30.32
N ILE A 430 -25.53 12.91 29.35
CA ILE A 430 -24.34 12.10 29.62
C ILE A 430 -23.20 13.06 29.90
N SER A 431 -22.73 13.01 31.15
CA SER A 431 -21.60 13.76 31.69
C SER A 431 -20.36 13.59 30.81
N ARG A 432 -20.02 14.61 30.02
CA ARG A 432 -18.72 14.68 29.34
C ARG A 432 -17.67 15.07 30.38
N MET A 433 -17.11 14.07 31.06
CA MET A 433 -15.95 14.24 31.93
C MET A 433 -14.78 14.79 31.12
N GLN A 434 -14.31 15.97 31.53
CA GLN A 434 -13.02 16.53 31.14
C GLN A 434 -11.91 15.50 31.43
N ARG A 435 -11.07 15.22 30.44
CA ARG A 435 -9.71 14.73 30.71
C ARG A 435 -8.76 15.92 30.58
N SER A 436 -8.12 16.22 31.71
CA SER A 436 -6.91 17.04 31.85
C SER A 436 -5.72 16.39 31.18
#